data_AF-A0A961KW45-F1
#
_entry.id   AF-A0A961KW45-F1
#
_cell.length_a   1.000
_cell.length_b   1.000
_cell.length_c   1.000
_cell.angle_alpha   90.00
_cell.angle_beta   90.00
_cell.angle_gamma   90.00
#
_symmetry.space_group_name_H-M   'P 1'
#
loop_
_entity.id
_entity.type
_entity.pdbx_description
1 polymer ?
#
loop_
_entity_poly.entity_id
_entity_poly.type
_entity_poly.pdbx_seq_one_letter_code
_entity_poly.pdbx_strand_id
1 'polypeptide(L)'
;MIGISVQQRRINAIAHAIARVLIASYFMSRAAGLIIDPASMNQFLAVSDVPDYLRWPNAGFEFLAAFAIMIGFQTRTAAALLALYVFWSSFILNYAPGDAYAIGAFWRDLAMIGGLLLLFSHGRGCLAVDNLFLGEEAEADTPPDTAPAKA
;
A
#
# COMPACT_ATOMS: atom_id res chain seq x y z
N MET A 1 33.02 -8.26 10.12
CA MET A 1 31.98 -8.22 9.06
C MET A 1 30.53 -8.35 9.57
N ILE A 2 30.27 -8.79 10.81
CA ILE A 2 28.90 -8.97 11.34
C ILE A 2 28.16 -7.62 11.54
N GLY A 3 28.85 -6.56 11.96
CA GLY A 3 28.24 -5.24 12.21
C GLY A 3 27.58 -4.59 10.98
N ILE A 4 28.15 -4.79 9.78
CA ILE A 4 27.60 -4.22 8.54
C ILE A 4 26.26 -4.88 8.18
N SER A 5 26.14 -6.19 8.41
CA SER A 5 24.91 -6.94 8.09
C SER A 5 23.71 -6.54 8.97
N VAL A 6 23.96 -6.24 10.25
CA VAL A 6 22.92 -5.78 11.18
C VAL A 6 22.49 -4.36 10.84
N GLN A 7 23.45 -3.48 10.53
CA GLN A 7 23.16 -2.11 10.09
C GLN A 7 22.33 -2.10 8.79
N GLN A 8 22.66 -2.95 7.82
CA GLN A 8 21.92 -3.07 6.56
C GLN A 8 20.48 -3.53 6.80
N ARG A 9 20.25 -4.52 7.68
CA ARG A 9 18.90 -4.97 8.05
C ARG A 9 18.05 -3.85 8.66
N ARG A 10 18.64 -3.02 9.53
CA ARG A 10 17.93 -1.88 10.15
C ARG A 10 17.57 -0.80 9.12
N ILE A 11 18.50 -0.46 8.23
CA ILE A 11 18.26 0.53 7.16
C ILE A 11 17.14 0.06 6.24
N ASN A 12 17.15 -1.20 5.82
CA ASN A 12 16.10 -1.76 4.97
C ASN A 12 14.73 -1.72 5.66
N ALA A 13 14.68 -2.06 6.96
CA ALA A 13 13.44 -2.01 7.74
C ALA A 13 12.87 -0.58 7.86
N ILE A 14 13.72 0.40 8.11
CA ILE A 14 13.33 1.82 8.20
C ILE A 14 12.87 2.33 6.82
N ALA A 15 13.61 2.01 5.76
CA ALA A 15 13.24 2.39 4.40
C ALA A 15 11.86 1.83 3.99
N HIS A 16 11.57 0.57 4.35
CA HIS A 16 10.25 -0.02 4.12
C HIS A 16 9.14 0.66 4.91
N ALA A 17 9.37 0.99 6.19
CA ALA A 17 8.39 1.70 7.00
C ALA A 17 8.08 3.08 6.42
N ILE A 18 9.12 3.82 6.03
CA ILE A 18 8.99 5.14 5.40
C ILE A 18 8.24 5.05 4.07
N ALA A 19 8.58 4.10 3.20
CA ALA A 19 7.90 3.89 1.92
C ALA A 19 6.40 3.59 2.10
N ARG A 20 6.04 2.73 3.06
CA ARG A 20 4.64 2.45 3.42
C ARG A 20 3.88 3.72 3.81
N VAL A 21 4.44 4.50 4.74
CA VAL A 21 3.80 5.71 5.26
C VAL A 21 3.64 6.76 4.17
N LEU A 22 4.67 6.98 3.33
CA LEU A 22 4.62 7.91 2.20
C LEU A 22 3.53 7.53 1.20
N ILE A 23 3.52 6.28 0.74
CA ILE A 23 2.52 5.81 -0.23
C ILE A 23 1.11 5.90 0.37
N ALA A 24 0.92 5.43 1.61
CA ALA A 24 -0.38 5.51 2.28
C ALA A 24 -0.85 6.96 2.45
N SER A 25 0.03 7.88 2.85
CA SER A 25 -0.32 9.30 3.04
C SER A 25 -0.79 9.97 1.75
N TYR A 26 -0.21 9.59 0.60
CA TYR A 26 -0.63 10.08 -0.70
C TYR A 26 -2.07 9.63 -1.03
N PHE A 27 -2.36 8.33 -0.90
CA PHE A 27 -3.71 7.80 -1.15
C PHE A 27 -4.73 8.33 -0.15
N MET A 28 -4.34 8.51 1.11
CA MET A 28 -5.21 9.09 2.14
C MET A 28 -5.58 10.55 1.82
N SER A 29 -4.62 11.33 1.31
CA SER A 29 -4.85 12.70 0.86
C SER A 29 -5.72 12.77 -0.40
N ARG A 30 -5.54 11.81 -1.32
CA ARG A 30 -6.37 11.66 -2.52
C ARG A 30 -7.81 11.29 -2.17
N ALA A 31 -8.00 10.29 -1.30
CA ALA A 31 -9.32 9.86 -0.84
C ALA A 31 -10.06 10.94 -0.04
N ALA A 32 -9.33 11.75 0.74
CA ALA A 32 -9.89 12.90 1.45
C ALA A 32 -10.27 14.06 0.52
N GLY A 33 -9.93 13.99 -0.78
CA GLY A 33 -10.19 15.06 -1.74
C GLY A 33 -9.33 16.29 -1.50
N LEU A 34 -8.18 16.18 -0.82
CA LEU A 34 -7.21 17.28 -0.70
C LEU A 34 -6.40 17.45 -1.99
N ILE A 35 -6.17 16.33 -2.70
CA ILE A 35 -5.55 16.31 -4.02
C ILE A 35 -6.69 16.23 -5.04
N ILE A 36 -7.26 17.39 -5.38
CA ILE A 36 -8.26 17.49 -6.44
C ILE A 36 -7.52 17.75 -7.74
N ASP A 37 -7.56 16.78 -8.63
CA ASP A 37 -7.05 16.91 -9.99
C ASP A 37 -8.21 17.43 -10.87
N PRO A 38 -8.24 18.73 -11.25
CA PRO A 38 -9.35 19.33 -11.99
C PRO A 38 -9.70 18.59 -13.29
N ALA A 39 -8.73 17.91 -13.94
CA ALA A 39 -9.06 17.09 -15.11
C ALA A 39 -9.79 15.81 -14.73
N SER A 40 -9.39 15.15 -13.63
CA SER A 40 -10.14 13.98 -13.15
C SER A 40 -11.58 14.33 -12.80
N MET A 41 -11.85 15.53 -12.26
CA MET A 41 -13.19 15.98 -11.90
C MET A 41 -14.03 16.36 -13.14
N ASN A 42 -13.41 17.05 -14.11
CA ASN A 42 -14.05 17.37 -15.40
C ASN A 42 -14.30 16.12 -16.26
N GLN A 43 -13.42 15.12 -16.22
CA GLN A 43 -13.62 13.84 -16.89
C GLN A 43 -14.67 12.98 -16.18
N PHE A 44 -14.73 13.00 -14.84
CA PHE A 44 -15.82 12.35 -14.09
C PHE A 44 -17.19 12.92 -14.47
N LEU A 45 -17.26 14.24 -14.72
CA LEU A 45 -18.46 14.92 -15.22
C LEU A 45 -18.75 14.63 -16.70
N ALA A 46 -17.73 14.33 -17.52
CA ALA A 46 -17.88 13.97 -18.93
C ALA A 46 -18.29 12.51 -19.16
N VAL A 47 -17.97 11.60 -18.22
CA VAL A 47 -18.59 10.27 -18.11
C VAL A 47 -19.94 10.42 -17.40
N SER A 48 -20.83 11.24 -17.99
CA SER A 48 -21.99 11.90 -17.35
C SER A 48 -23.12 11.01 -16.83
N ASP A 49 -22.92 9.70 -16.66
CA ASP A 49 -23.94 8.77 -16.14
C ASP A 49 -23.48 7.95 -14.93
N VAL A 50 -22.29 8.20 -14.38
CA VAL A 50 -21.86 7.52 -13.15
C VAL A 50 -22.59 8.14 -11.96
N PRO A 51 -23.45 7.41 -11.25
CA PRO A 51 -24.24 8.00 -10.20
C PRO A 51 -23.38 8.44 -9.01
N ASP A 52 -23.66 9.62 -8.46
CA ASP A 52 -22.90 10.23 -7.36
C ASP A 52 -22.77 9.33 -6.11
N TYR A 53 -23.69 8.38 -5.94
CA TYR A 53 -23.63 7.41 -4.84
C TYR A 53 -22.43 6.45 -4.94
N LEU A 54 -21.83 6.24 -6.12
CA LEU A 54 -20.63 5.38 -6.28
C LEU A 54 -19.33 6.09 -5.86
N ARG A 55 -19.35 7.42 -5.73
CA ARG A 55 -18.16 8.19 -5.36
C ARG A 55 -17.74 7.94 -3.91
N TRP A 56 -18.71 7.81 -3.00
CA TRP A 56 -18.46 7.59 -1.57
C TRP A 56 -17.87 6.21 -1.25
N PRO A 57 -18.39 5.10 -1.81
CA PRO A 57 -17.77 3.78 -1.66
C PRO A 57 -16.35 3.73 -2.23
N ASN A 58 -16.09 4.35 -3.38
CA ASN A 58 -14.76 4.35 -3.99
C ASN A 58 -13.74 5.08 -3.11
N ALA A 59 -14.07 6.28 -2.63
CA ALA A 59 -13.21 7.02 -1.71
C ALA A 59 -13.03 6.27 -0.37
N GLY A 60 -14.08 5.65 0.15
CA GLY A 60 -14.03 4.82 1.35
C GLY A 60 -13.12 3.61 1.20
N PHE A 61 -13.19 2.91 0.07
CA PHE A 61 -12.32 1.78 -0.26
C PHE A 61 -10.86 2.19 -0.36
N GLU A 62 -10.57 3.26 -1.11
CA GLU A 62 -9.22 3.79 -1.27
C GLU A 62 -8.61 4.20 0.07
N PHE A 63 -9.38 4.89 0.91
CA PHE A 63 -8.98 5.28 2.26
C PHE A 63 -8.72 4.06 3.15
N LEU A 64 -9.63 3.08 3.18
CA LEU A 64 -9.50 1.88 4.01
C LEU A 64 -8.27 1.04 3.60
N ALA A 65 -8.06 0.88 2.30
CA ALA A 65 -6.91 0.15 1.76
C ALA A 65 -5.58 0.88 2.07
N ALA A 66 -5.52 2.21 1.90
CA ALA A 66 -4.36 3.01 2.27
C ALA A 66 -4.08 2.94 3.78
N PHE A 67 -5.13 2.99 4.59
CA PHE A 67 -5.03 2.88 6.05
C PHE A 67 -4.52 1.51 6.50
N ALA A 68 -5.00 0.42 5.87
CA ALA A 68 -4.49 -0.93 6.11
C ALA A 68 -2.99 -1.04 5.77
N ILE A 69 -2.56 -0.43 4.66
CA ILE A 69 -1.14 -0.35 4.26
C ILE A 69 -0.32 0.42 5.31
N MET A 70 -0.88 1.51 5.85
CA MET A 70 -0.22 2.36 6.85
C MET A 70 0.00 1.62 8.18
N ILE A 71 -1.05 0.98 8.71
CA ILE A 71 -0.98 0.20 9.96
C ILE A 71 -0.13 -1.06 9.78
N GLY A 72 -0.05 -1.56 8.56
CA GLY A 72 0.73 -2.74 8.26
C GLY A 72 -0.04 -4.04 8.36
N PHE A 73 -1.38 -3.97 8.37
CA PHE A 73 -2.29 -5.11 8.41
C PHE A 73 -2.51 -5.64 6.98
N GLN A 74 -2.14 -6.90 6.73
CA GLN A 74 -2.34 -7.60 5.44
C GLN A 74 -1.87 -6.80 4.21
N THR A 75 -0.72 -6.13 4.29
CA THR A 75 -0.33 -5.13 3.29
C THR A 75 -0.07 -5.67 1.92
N ARG A 76 0.23 -6.97 1.80
CA ARG A 76 0.41 -7.60 0.50
C ARG A 76 -0.90 -7.60 -0.28
N THR A 77 -1.99 -8.03 0.34
CA THR A 77 -3.31 -8.06 -0.31
C THR A 77 -3.85 -6.64 -0.51
N ALA A 78 -3.71 -5.77 0.48
CA ALA A 78 -4.15 -4.38 0.38
C ALA A 78 -3.41 -3.61 -0.74
N ALA A 79 -2.09 -3.78 -0.85
CA ALA A 79 -1.30 -3.13 -1.90
C ALA A 79 -1.65 -3.65 -3.31
N ALA A 80 -1.88 -4.94 -3.47
CA ALA A 80 -2.29 -5.52 -4.76
C ALA A 80 -3.67 -5.02 -5.21
N LEU A 81 -4.65 -5.01 -4.29
CA LEU A 81 -5.99 -4.51 -4.58
C LEU A 81 -5.99 -3.01 -4.89
N LEU A 82 -5.26 -2.23 -4.09
CA LEU A 82 -5.14 -0.78 -4.31
C LEU A 82 -4.44 -0.47 -5.63
N ALA A 83 -3.38 -1.22 -5.98
CA ALA A 83 -2.68 -1.06 -7.26
C ALA A 83 -3.59 -1.33 -8.45
N LEU A 84 -4.39 -2.41 -8.39
CA LEU A 84 -5.33 -2.74 -9.46
C LEU A 84 -6.44 -1.69 -9.59
N TYR A 85 -6.97 -1.23 -8.45
CA TYR A 85 -7.98 -0.17 -8.42
C TYR A 85 -7.47 1.13 -9.03
N VAL A 86 -6.27 1.58 -8.62
CA VAL A 86 -5.64 2.81 -9.12
C VAL A 86 -5.35 2.70 -10.60
N PHE A 87 -4.88 1.55 -11.06
CA PHE A 87 -4.63 1.30 -12.49
C PHE A 87 -5.90 1.47 -13.31
N TRP A 88 -6.98 0.80 -12.91
CA TRP A 88 -8.23 0.85 -13.64
C TRP A 88 -8.88 2.24 -13.60
N SER A 89 -8.89 2.87 -12.41
CA SER A 89 -9.42 4.22 -12.22
C SER A 89 -8.67 5.24 -13.07
N SER A 90 -7.34 5.20 -13.06
CA SER A 90 -6.53 6.16 -13.82
C SER A 90 -6.56 5.90 -15.32
N PHE A 91 -6.62 4.63 -15.74
CA PHE A 91 -6.78 4.28 -17.15
C PHE A 91 -8.09 4.82 -17.72
N ILE A 92 -9.19 4.77 -16.97
CA ILE A 92 -10.48 5.29 -17.42
C ILE A 92 -10.52 6.83 -17.38
N LEU A 93 -9.96 7.45 -16.33
CA LEU A 93 -10.14 8.88 -16.04
C LEU A 93 -8.99 9.80 -16.47
N ASN A 94 -7.85 9.26 -16.91
CA ASN A 94 -6.67 10.06 -17.24
C ASN A 94 -5.98 9.64 -18.56
N TYR A 95 -6.40 8.53 -19.19
CA TYR A 95 -5.87 8.12 -20.49
C TYR A 95 -6.55 8.89 -21.64
N ALA A 96 -6.18 10.15 -21.80
CA ALA A 96 -6.62 11.01 -22.90
C ALA A 96 -5.43 11.38 -23.81
N PRO A 97 -5.17 10.62 -24.90
CA PRO A 97 -4.08 10.94 -25.81
C PRO A 97 -4.35 12.29 -26.51
N GLY A 98 -3.61 13.32 -26.11
CA GLY A 98 -3.75 14.69 -26.62
C GLY A 98 -3.77 15.77 -25.53
N ASP A 99 -4.02 15.40 -24.27
CA ASP A 99 -3.94 16.29 -23.13
C ASP A 99 -2.70 15.95 -22.27
N ALA A 100 -1.73 16.87 -22.24
CA ALA A 100 -0.50 16.72 -21.47
C ALA A 100 -0.76 16.59 -19.96
N TYR A 101 -1.84 17.19 -19.47
CA TYR A 101 -2.19 17.15 -18.05
C TYR A 101 -2.80 15.79 -17.66
N ALA A 102 -3.76 15.29 -18.44
CA ALA A 102 -4.33 13.95 -18.23
C ALA A 102 -3.26 12.85 -18.32
N ILE A 103 -2.39 12.90 -19.34
CA ILE A 103 -1.26 11.96 -19.45
C ILE A 103 -0.33 12.08 -18.23
N GLY A 104 -0.02 13.30 -17.76
CA GLY A 104 0.79 13.50 -16.56
C GLY A 104 0.16 12.87 -15.29
N ALA A 105 -1.16 13.01 -15.13
CA ALA A 105 -1.90 12.39 -14.04
C ALA A 105 -1.86 10.85 -14.12
N PHE A 106 -1.99 10.28 -15.32
CA PHE A 106 -1.83 8.85 -15.56
C PHE A 106 -0.42 8.34 -15.19
N TRP A 107 0.63 9.06 -15.62
CA TRP A 107 2.01 8.72 -15.28
C TRP A 107 2.30 8.75 -13.78
N ARG A 108 1.76 9.75 -13.08
CA ARG A 108 1.83 9.85 -11.61
C ARG A 108 1.21 8.62 -10.96
N ASP A 109 0.02 8.23 -11.39
CA ASP A 109 -0.68 7.07 -10.84
C ASP A 109 0.07 5.77 -11.17
N LEU A 110 0.69 5.66 -12.35
CA LEU A 110 1.53 4.53 -12.75
C LEU A 110 2.79 4.41 -11.86
N ALA A 111 3.41 5.53 -11.50
CA ALA A 111 4.52 5.54 -10.55
C ALA A 111 4.09 5.08 -9.15
N MET A 112 2.89 5.48 -8.70
CA MET A 112 2.33 5.02 -7.42
C MET A 112 2.01 3.52 -7.41
N ILE A 113 1.51 2.99 -8.53
CA ILE A 113 1.31 1.53 -8.73
C ILE A 113 2.64 0.79 -8.61
N GLY A 114 3.72 1.33 -9.20
CA GLY A 114 5.07 0.79 -9.03
C GLY A 114 5.51 0.71 -7.56
N GLY A 115 5.24 1.76 -6.78
CA GLY A 115 5.48 1.78 -5.33
C GLY A 115 4.68 0.72 -4.57
N LEU A 116 3.40 0.54 -4.91
CA LEU A 116 2.54 -0.49 -4.32
C LEU A 116 3.01 -1.91 -4.67
N LEU A 117 3.46 -2.15 -5.91
CA LEU A 117 4.02 -3.43 -6.34
C LEU A 117 5.34 -3.75 -5.65
N LEU A 118 6.17 -2.74 -5.35
CA LEU A 118 7.37 -2.92 -4.52
C LEU A 118 7.03 -3.29 -3.08
N LEU A 119 5.96 -2.71 -2.52
CA LEU A 119 5.41 -3.11 -1.22
C LEU A 119 4.89 -4.56 -1.24
N PHE A 120 4.22 -4.95 -2.33
CA PHE A 120 3.73 -6.31 -2.54
C PHE A 120 4.87 -7.33 -2.60
N SER A 121 5.98 -7.01 -3.28
CA SER A 121 7.13 -7.90 -3.42
C SER A 121 7.93 -8.06 -2.13
N HIS A 122 8.00 -7.02 -1.28
CA HIS A 122 8.75 -7.03 -0.02
C HIS A 122 7.87 -7.32 1.21
N GLY A 123 6.74 -8.01 1.05
CA GLY A 123 5.63 -8.15 2.01
C GLY A 123 5.90 -8.78 3.39
N ARG A 124 7.12 -8.75 3.94
CA ARG A 124 7.48 -9.18 5.30
C ARG A 124 8.50 -8.20 5.91
N GLY A 125 8.12 -6.94 6.08
CA GLY A 125 8.91 -6.03 6.92
C GLY A 125 8.88 -6.52 8.36
N CYS A 126 10.03 -6.65 9.03
CA CYS A 126 10.15 -7.11 10.42
C CYS A 126 9.30 -6.34 11.45
N LEU A 127 8.67 -5.22 11.06
CA LEU A 127 7.88 -4.33 11.92
C LEU A 127 6.38 -4.31 11.58
N ALA A 128 5.88 -5.23 10.74
CA ALA A 128 4.45 -5.38 10.53
C ALA A 128 3.82 -6.14 11.70
N VAL A 129 2.63 -5.70 12.13
CA VAL A 129 1.84 -6.32 13.22
C VAL A 129 1.60 -7.82 12.97
N ASP A 130 1.56 -8.26 11.71
CA ASP A 130 1.48 -9.68 11.32
C ASP A 130 2.63 -10.56 11.86
N ASN A 131 3.82 -10.00 12.12
CA ASN A 131 4.92 -10.76 12.74
C ASN A 131 4.76 -10.93 14.25
N LEU A 132 3.98 -10.07 14.92
CA LEU A 132 3.70 -10.20 16.35
C LEU A 132 2.85 -11.45 16.61
N PHE A 133 1.86 -11.69 15.75
CA PHE A 133 0.98 -12.86 15.86
C PHE A 133 1.68 -14.19 15.54
N LEU A 134 2.68 -14.20 14.64
CA LEU A 134 3.44 -15.42 14.33
C LEU A 134 4.56 -15.73 15.34
N GLY A 135 4.91 -14.79 16.22
CA GLY A 135 5.87 -15.03 17.30
C GLY A 135 5.30 -15.88 18.43
N GLU A 136 3.99 -15.82 18.66
CA GLU A 136 3.32 -16.50 19.76
C GLU A 136 3.07 -17.99 19.48
N GLU A 137 2.89 -18.37 18.22
CA GLU A 137 2.68 -19.78 17.83
C GLU A 137 3.97 -20.62 17.88
N ALA A 138 5.14 -19.98 17.74
CA ALA A 138 6.43 -20.68 17.79
C ALA A 138 6.90 -21.02 19.22
N GLU A 139 6.45 -20.26 20.22
CA GLU A 139 6.76 -20.54 21.64
C GLU A 139 5.86 -21.67 22.18
N ALA A 140 4.64 -21.80 21.65
CA ALA A 140 3.63 -22.76 22.10
C ALA A 140 3.87 -24.22 21.68
N ASP A 141 4.76 -24.48 20.71
CA ASP A 141 5.09 -25.84 20.23
C ASP A 141 6.45 -26.36 20.78
N THR A 142 7.00 -25.71 21.81
CA THR A 142 8.18 -26.26 22.50
C THR A 142 7.68 -27.34 23.48
N PRO A 143 8.00 -28.63 23.29
CA PRO A 143 7.59 -29.67 24.22
C PRO A 143 8.21 -29.38 25.60
N PRO A 144 7.44 -29.53 26.69
CA PRO A 144 8.01 -29.41 28.02
C PRO A 144 8.99 -30.56 28.21
N ASP A 145 10.23 -30.21 28.57
CA ASP A 145 11.19 -31.11 29.20
C ASP A 145 11.86 -32.17 28.30
N THR A 146 13.02 -31.80 27.74
CA THR A 146 14.16 -32.71 27.70
C THR A 146 15.26 -32.16 28.60
N ALA A 147 15.10 -32.31 29.91
CA ALA A 147 16.16 -32.12 30.88
C ALA A 147 17.42 -32.89 30.47
N PRO A 148 18.62 -32.32 30.65
CA PRO A 148 19.85 -33.05 30.36
C PRO A 148 19.98 -34.22 31.34
N ALA A 149 19.92 -35.44 30.80
CA ALA A 149 20.35 -36.64 31.50
C ALA A 149 21.83 -36.45 31.88
N LYS A 150 22.08 -36.20 33.17
CA LYS A 150 23.42 -36.26 33.76
C LYS A 150 23.95 -37.68 33.59
N ALA A 151 25.10 -37.80 32.93
CA ALA A 151 25.98 -38.96 32.98
C ALA A 151 27.31 -38.52 33.58
#